data_AF-A0A954MQL3-F1
#
_entry.id   AF-A0A954MQL3-F1
#
_cell.length_a   1.000
_cell.length_b   1.000
_cell.length_c   1.000
_cell.angle_alpha   90.00
_cell.angle_beta   90.00
_cell.angle_gamma   90.00
#
_symmetry.space_group_name_H-M   'P 1'
#
loop_
_entity.id
_entity.type
_entity.pdbx_description
1 polymer ?
#
loop_
_entity_poly.entity_id
_entity_poly.type
_entity_poly.pdbx_seq_one_letter_code
_entity_poly.pdbx_strand_id
1 'polypeptide(L)'
;NGVVSLIGATTQNPFFSLVAPLISRSQVFEFKPLLREEIVQLLKTALIDRERGLGNAGVSATDEALQFLAEVSDGDARRALNAVEIGAMSLTSDSKVLDLIVAQESIQKKAVQYDRDGDDHYDAASALIKSIRGSDPDAALYWLARMIEAGEDPRFLARRIVIAASEDIGNADPLAIVLAQSVANGVEFIGLPEGRILLAQAVTYL
;
A
#
# COMPACT_ATOMS: atom_id res chain seq x y z
N ASN A 1 -36.11 3.30 15.11
CA ASN A 1 -36.44 2.07 14.37
C ASN A 1 -36.08 2.22 12.91
N GLY A 2 -34.81 2.03 12.57
CA GLY A 2 -34.37 1.82 11.19
C GLY A 2 -34.47 0.33 10.87
N VAL A 3 -34.91 -0.02 9.65
CA VAL A 3 -35.01 -1.42 9.19
C VAL A 3 -33.64 -2.09 9.09
N VAL A 4 -32.57 -1.28 8.92
CA VAL A 4 -31.18 -1.74 8.77
C VAL A 4 -30.23 -0.75 9.46
N SER A 5 -29.16 -1.27 10.08
CA SER A 5 -28.01 -0.49 10.53
C SER A 5 -26.84 -0.72 9.56
N LEU A 6 -26.29 0.35 8.98
CA LEU A 6 -25.16 0.29 8.06
C LEU A 6 -23.85 0.59 8.82
N ILE A 7 -22.86 -0.28 8.66
CA ILE A 7 -21.50 -0.07 9.15
C ILE A 7 -20.57 -0.12 7.94
N GLY A 8 -19.92 1.00 7.65
CA GLY A 8 -18.93 1.12 6.58
C GLY A 8 -17.54 1.37 7.15
N ALA A 9 -16.51 0.80 6.53
CA ALA A 9 -15.11 1.06 6.85
C ALA A 9 -14.40 1.51 5.56
N THR A 10 -13.54 2.52 5.67
CA THR A 10 -12.74 3.04 4.56
C THR A 10 -11.39 3.53 5.09
N THR A 11 -10.35 3.39 4.29
CA THR A 11 -9.03 4.00 4.53
C THR A 11 -8.92 5.39 3.91
N GLN A 12 -9.86 5.77 3.05
CA GLN A 12 -9.92 7.09 2.41
C GLN A 12 -10.75 8.05 3.24
N ASN A 13 -10.52 9.36 3.07
CA ASN A 13 -11.33 10.37 3.74
C ASN A 13 -12.83 10.21 3.36
N PRO A 14 -13.72 9.93 4.35
CA PRO A 14 -15.12 9.66 4.07
C PRO A 14 -15.88 10.88 3.54
N PHE A 15 -15.40 12.10 3.81
CA PHE A 15 -16.01 13.33 3.29
C PHE A 15 -15.79 13.54 1.79
N PHE A 16 -14.79 12.87 1.20
CA PHE A 16 -14.52 12.90 -0.24
C PHE A 16 -15.04 11.66 -0.96
N SER A 17 -14.97 10.50 -0.32
CA SER A 17 -15.27 9.20 -0.96
C SER A 17 -16.73 8.76 -0.89
N LEU A 18 -17.57 9.42 -0.08
CA LEU A 18 -18.99 9.04 0.13
C LEU A 18 -19.97 10.15 -0.23
N VAL A 19 -21.18 9.76 -0.65
CA VAL A 19 -22.27 10.70 -0.97
C VAL A 19 -22.86 11.35 0.29
N ALA A 20 -23.19 12.64 0.21
CA ALA A 20 -23.70 13.45 1.34
C ALA A 20 -24.93 12.85 2.09
N PRO A 21 -25.89 12.18 1.43
CA PRO A 21 -27.01 11.55 2.14
C PRO A 21 -26.61 10.41 3.09
N LEU A 22 -25.48 9.73 2.84
CA LEU A 22 -24.93 8.71 3.75
C LEU A 22 -24.21 9.37 4.91
N ILE A 23 -23.36 10.37 4.64
CA ILE A 23 -22.60 11.07 5.68
C ILE A 23 -23.54 11.73 6.69
N SER A 24 -24.60 12.39 6.22
CA SER A 24 -25.59 13.05 7.10
C SER A 24 -26.36 12.11 8.03
N ARG A 25 -26.35 10.79 7.76
CA ARG A 25 -27.05 9.76 8.54
C ARG A 25 -26.09 8.77 9.22
N SER A 26 -24.79 8.98 9.09
CA SER A 26 -23.75 8.11 9.63
C SER A 26 -22.97 8.84 10.71
N GLN A 27 -22.59 8.12 11.76
CA GLN A 27 -21.62 8.59 12.73
C GLN A 27 -20.23 8.20 12.25
N VAL A 28 -19.34 9.19 12.07
CA VAL A 28 -17.97 8.96 11.61
C VAL A 28 -17.06 8.76 12.82
N PHE A 29 -16.33 7.64 12.83
CA PHE A 29 -15.30 7.34 13.82
C PHE A 29 -13.96 7.24 13.11
N GLU A 30 -12.98 8.01 13.58
CA GLU A 30 -11.60 7.90 13.13
C GLU A 30 -10.91 6.81 13.93
N PHE A 31 -10.33 5.83 13.23
CA PHE A 31 -9.47 4.82 13.83
C PHE A 31 -8.02 5.21 13.61
N LYS A 32 -7.23 5.16 14.68
CA LYS A 32 -5.78 5.37 14.58
C LYS A 32 -5.07 4.03 14.43
N PRO A 33 -3.92 4.00 13.75
CA PRO A 33 -3.05 2.84 13.76
C PRO A 33 -2.68 2.43 15.20
N LEU A 34 -2.52 1.13 15.43
CA LEU A 34 -2.13 0.62 16.74
C LEU A 34 -0.69 1.00 17.07
N LEU A 35 -0.43 1.23 18.35
CA LEU A 35 0.91 1.38 18.89
C LEU A 35 1.66 0.05 18.84
N ARG A 36 3.00 0.14 18.84
CA ARG A 36 3.87 -1.04 18.78
C ARG A 36 3.58 -2.00 19.94
N GLU A 37 3.38 -1.47 21.14
CA GLU A 37 3.10 -2.23 22.36
C GLU A 37 1.75 -2.95 22.27
N GLU A 38 0.74 -2.32 21.66
CA GLU A 38 -0.58 -2.90 21.43
C GLU A 38 -0.51 -4.07 20.45
N ILE A 39 0.30 -3.95 19.38
CA ILE A 39 0.56 -5.04 18.44
C ILE A 39 1.29 -6.19 19.14
N VAL A 40 2.35 -5.91 19.93
CA VAL A 40 3.06 -6.97 20.67
C VAL A 40 2.09 -7.70 21.61
N GLN A 41 1.23 -6.97 22.32
CA GLN A 41 0.24 -7.57 23.22
C GLN A 41 -0.80 -8.41 22.45
N LEU A 42 -1.23 -7.94 21.28
CA LEU A 42 -2.11 -8.68 20.38
C LEU A 42 -1.47 -10.00 19.94
N LEU A 43 -0.20 -9.97 19.49
CA LEU A 43 0.52 -11.17 19.04
C LEU A 43 0.72 -12.17 20.19
N LYS A 44 1.08 -11.70 21.38
CA LYS A 44 1.17 -12.55 22.59
C LYS A 44 -0.17 -13.22 22.89
N THR A 45 -1.26 -12.46 22.78
CA THR A 45 -2.62 -13.00 22.98
C THR A 45 -2.95 -14.07 21.94
N ALA A 46 -2.64 -13.83 20.68
CA ALA A 46 -2.86 -14.79 19.60
C ALA A 46 -2.08 -16.09 19.78
N LEU A 47 -0.86 -16.03 20.32
CA LEU A 47 -0.03 -17.22 20.59
C LEU A 47 -0.57 -18.09 21.73
N ILE A 48 -1.24 -17.52 22.71
CA ILE A 48 -1.72 -18.26 23.90
C ILE A 48 -3.21 -18.65 23.82
N ASP A 49 -4.01 -17.97 22.99
CA ASP A 49 -5.45 -18.26 22.85
C ASP A 49 -5.65 -19.65 22.23
N ARG A 50 -6.27 -20.56 22.99
CA ARG A 50 -6.52 -21.95 22.60
C ARG A 50 -7.77 -22.15 21.74
N GLU A 51 -8.65 -21.16 21.68
CA GLU A 51 -9.92 -21.27 20.96
C GLU A 51 -9.84 -20.58 19.60
N ARG A 52 -9.24 -19.39 19.55
CA ARG A 52 -9.19 -18.51 18.37
C ARG A 52 -7.78 -18.18 17.90
N GLY A 53 -6.77 -18.75 18.55
CA GLY A 53 -5.35 -18.50 18.27
C GLY A 53 -4.53 -19.78 18.11
N LEU A 54 -3.23 -19.63 18.32
CA LEU A 54 -2.22 -20.69 18.15
C LEU A 54 -1.91 -21.44 19.44
N GLY A 55 -2.70 -21.26 20.51
CA GLY A 55 -2.45 -21.85 21.82
C GLY A 55 -2.40 -23.39 21.84
N ASN A 56 -3.04 -24.05 20.87
CA ASN A 56 -2.98 -25.51 20.71
C ASN A 56 -1.86 -25.97 19.77
N ALA A 57 -1.25 -25.06 19.01
CA ALA A 57 -0.19 -25.38 18.06
C ALA A 57 1.17 -25.61 18.75
N GLY A 58 1.30 -25.22 20.03
CA GLY A 58 2.54 -25.33 20.81
C GLY A 58 3.63 -24.38 20.36
N VAL A 59 3.26 -23.30 19.66
CA VAL A 59 4.19 -22.32 19.12
C VAL A 59 4.50 -21.28 20.20
N SER A 60 5.79 -21.05 20.46
CA SER A 60 6.27 -19.90 21.23
C SER A 60 6.99 -18.92 20.31
N ALA A 61 7.15 -17.67 20.74
CA ALA A 61 7.91 -16.67 20.00
C ALA A 61 8.89 -15.97 20.94
N THR A 62 10.06 -15.57 20.42
CA THR A 62 10.98 -14.73 21.20
C THR A 62 10.48 -13.29 21.25
N ASP A 63 10.88 -12.54 22.29
CA ASP A 63 10.45 -11.14 22.41
C ASP A 63 11.00 -10.28 21.26
N GLU A 64 12.19 -10.58 20.74
CA GLU A 64 12.79 -9.90 19.59
C GLU A 64 11.98 -10.13 18.32
N ALA A 65 11.50 -11.36 18.11
CA ALA A 65 10.65 -11.70 16.98
C ALA A 65 9.32 -10.93 17.03
N LEU A 66 8.67 -10.88 18.20
CA LEU A 66 7.43 -10.15 18.38
C LEU A 66 7.62 -8.64 18.18
N GLN A 67 8.72 -8.09 18.69
CA GLN A 67 9.05 -6.68 18.51
C GLN A 67 9.34 -6.35 17.05
N PHE A 68 10.03 -7.22 16.32
CA PHE A 68 10.27 -7.06 14.90
C PHE A 68 8.97 -7.10 14.09
N LEU A 69 8.10 -8.08 14.34
CA LEU A 69 6.80 -8.18 13.65
C LEU A 69 5.92 -6.96 13.94
N ALA A 70 5.92 -6.46 15.18
CA ALA A 70 5.17 -5.26 15.55
C ALA A 70 5.66 -4.00 14.82
N GLU A 71 6.98 -3.85 14.68
CA GLU A 71 7.59 -2.74 13.95
C GLU A 71 7.24 -2.77 12.47
N VAL A 72 7.42 -3.92 11.82
CA VAL A 72 7.21 -4.03 10.37
C VAL A 72 5.72 -4.00 10.00
N SER A 73 4.83 -4.32 10.94
CA SER A 73 3.38 -4.24 10.74
C SER A 73 2.83 -2.82 10.77
N ASP A 74 3.59 -1.84 11.28
CA ASP A 74 3.27 -0.41 11.25
C ASP A 74 1.84 -0.07 11.76
N GLY A 75 1.41 -0.77 12.82
CA GLY A 75 0.10 -0.59 13.43
C GLY A 75 -1.07 -1.32 12.74
N ASP A 76 -0.81 -2.11 11.68
CA ASP A 76 -1.81 -3.02 11.08
C ASP A 76 -1.84 -4.38 11.82
N ALA A 77 -2.87 -4.58 12.65
CA ALA A 77 -3.13 -5.82 13.37
C ALA A 77 -3.26 -7.06 12.47
N ARG A 78 -3.93 -6.93 11.32
CA ARG A 78 -4.17 -8.03 10.39
C ARG A 78 -2.84 -8.51 9.81
N ARG A 79 -1.97 -7.56 9.45
CA ARG A 79 -0.64 -7.87 8.93
C ARG A 79 0.23 -8.58 9.98
N ALA A 80 0.19 -8.09 11.21
CA ALA A 80 0.93 -8.70 12.33
C ALA A 80 0.48 -10.15 12.58
N LEU A 81 -0.84 -10.37 12.66
CA LEU A 81 -1.41 -11.70 12.89
C LEU A 81 -1.11 -12.67 11.74
N ASN A 82 -1.23 -12.21 10.48
CA ASN A 82 -0.88 -13.01 9.32
C ASN A 82 0.61 -13.42 9.33
N ALA A 83 1.51 -12.50 9.70
CA ALA A 83 2.94 -12.81 9.77
C ALA A 83 3.23 -13.87 10.86
N VAL A 84 2.62 -13.74 12.05
CA VAL A 84 2.76 -14.76 13.09
C VAL A 84 2.18 -16.10 12.66
N GLU A 85 1.04 -16.13 11.97
CA GLU A 85 0.44 -17.36 11.45
C GLU A 85 1.36 -18.04 10.42
N ILE A 86 1.88 -17.29 9.45
CA ILE A 86 2.81 -17.80 8.44
C ILE A 86 4.10 -18.31 9.10
N GLY A 87 4.65 -17.56 10.05
CA GLY A 87 5.83 -17.95 10.81
C GLY A 87 5.58 -19.26 11.56
N ALA A 88 4.45 -19.37 12.23
CA ALA A 88 4.04 -20.57 12.95
C ALA A 88 3.87 -21.80 12.03
N MET A 89 3.29 -21.62 10.84
CA MET A 89 3.11 -22.70 9.85
C MET A 89 4.42 -23.14 9.20
N SER A 90 5.42 -22.25 9.14
CA SER A 90 6.74 -22.53 8.56
C SER A 90 7.66 -23.33 9.50
N LEU A 91 7.31 -23.44 10.78
CA LEU A 91 8.10 -24.19 11.76
C LEU A 91 7.95 -25.71 11.54
N THR A 92 9.04 -26.34 11.11
CA THR A 92 9.12 -27.79 10.87
C THR A 92 9.82 -28.57 11.99
N SER A 93 10.40 -27.87 12.97
CA SER A 93 11.13 -28.44 14.10
C SER A 93 10.22 -28.94 15.23
N ASP A 94 10.70 -29.94 15.98
CA ASP A 94 10.04 -30.43 17.21
C ASP A 94 9.88 -29.33 18.27
N SER A 95 10.83 -28.38 18.33
CA SER A 95 10.67 -27.13 19.08
C SER A 95 10.11 -26.04 18.17
N LYS A 96 8.82 -25.73 18.31
CA LYS A 96 8.15 -24.69 17.53
C LYS A 96 8.38 -23.30 18.14
N VAL A 97 9.59 -22.77 17.97
CA VAL A 97 9.95 -21.41 18.40
C VAL A 97 10.05 -20.50 17.18
N LEU A 98 9.22 -19.47 17.14
CA LEU A 98 9.29 -18.38 16.17
C LEU A 98 10.37 -17.39 16.65
N ASP A 99 11.56 -17.53 16.08
CA ASP A 99 12.69 -16.63 16.31
C ASP A 99 12.72 -15.47 15.31
N LEU A 100 13.71 -14.58 15.43
CA LEU A 100 13.84 -13.42 14.56
C LEU A 100 14.01 -13.79 13.07
N ILE A 101 14.68 -14.90 12.76
CA ILE A 101 14.91 -15.33 11.38
C ILE A 101 13.59 -15.78 10.76
N VAL A 102 12.85 -16.64 11.46
CA VAL A 102 11.53 -17.08 11.02
C VAL A 102 10.56 -15.89 10.93
N ALA A 103 10.64 -14.94 11.86
CA ALA A 103 9.85 -13.72 11.81
C ALA A 103 10.16 -12.91 10.54
N GLN A 104 11.43 -12.73 10.18
CA GLN A 104 11.86 -12.04 8.96
C GLN A 104 11.36 -12.72 7.69
N GLU A 105 11.42 -14.06 7.65
CA GLU A 105 10.95 -14.85 6.51
C GLU A 105 9.42 -14.89 6.40
N SER A 106 8.71 -14.78 7.54
CA SER A 106 7.25 -14.79 7.58
C SER A 106 6.59 -13.51 7.04
N ILE A 107 7.37 -12.43 6.92
CA ILE A 107 6.89 -11.18 6.38
C ILE A 107 6.97 -11.23 4.85
N GLN A 108 5.80 -11.22 4.21
CA GLN A 108 5.73 -10.82 2.81
C GLN A 108 6.22 -9.37 2.69
N LYS A 109 7.19 -9.12 1.79
CA LYS A 109 7.76 -7.79 1.53
C LYS A 109 6.65 -6.74 1.49
N LYS A 110 6.90 -5.59 2.14
CA LYS A 110 6.02 -4.40 2.09
C LYS A 110 5.65 -4.18 0.62
N ALA A 111 4.37 -4.31 0.24
CA ALA A 111 3.86 -3.43 -0.81
C ALA A 111 4.13 -2.04 -0.24
N VAL A 112 5.01 -1.25 -0.87
CA VAL A 112 5.58 -0.05 -0.25
C VAL A 112 4.44 0.89 0.14
N GLN A 113 3.91 0.74 1.34
CA GLN A 113 2.86 1.60 1.85
C GLN A 113 3.54 2.91 2.21
N TYR A 114 3.19 3.92 1.42
CA TYR A 114 3.30 5.34 1.71
C TYR A 114 3.00 5.61 3.18
N ASP A 115 3.80 6.47 3.80
CA ASP A 115 3.70 6.77 5.22
C ASP A 115 2.41 7.54 5.56
N ARG A 116 2.09 7.58 6.86
CA ARG A 116 0.81 7.86 7.53
C ARG A 116 0.10 9.19 7.26
N ASP A 117 0.62 10.08 6.41
CA ASP A 117 0.01 11.40 6.17
C ASP A 117 -0.62 11.58 4.78
N GLY A 118 -0.46 10.61 3.86
CA GLY A 118 -0.96 10.74 2.48
C GLY A 118 -0.21 11.77 1.62
N ASP A 119 0.76 12.48 2.20
CA ASP A 119 1.63 13.45 1.53
C ASP A 119 2.69 12.78 0.65
N ASP A 120 3.22 11.61 1.03
CA ASP A 120 4.27 10.92 0.25
C ASP A 120 3.83 10.53 -1.17
N HIS A 121 2.54 10.21 -1.35
CA HIS A 121 1.97 9.94 -2.66
C HIS A 121 2.06 11.18 -3.56
N TYR A 122 1.62 12.33 -3.03
CA TYR A 122 1.66 13.59 -3.75
C TYR A 122 3.10 14.06 -3.96
N ASP A 123 3.99 13.84 -3.00
CA ASP A 123 5.41 14.18 -3.13
C ASP A 123 6.11 13.33 -4.18
N ALA A 124 5.86 12.01 -4.21
CA ALA A 124 6.40 11.14 -5.25
C ALA A 124 5.83 11.46 -6.64
N ALA A 125 4.51 11.71 -6.73
CA ALA A 125 3.88 12.13 -7.96
C ALA A 125 4.35 13.52 -8.42
N SER A 126 4.65 14.41 -7.47
CA SER A 126 5.22 15.72 -7.74
C SER A 126 6.67 15.60 -8.21
N ALA A 127 7.46 14.73 -7.59
CA ALA A 127 8.82 14.44 -7.99
C ALA A 127 8.89 13.86 -9.41
N LEU A 128 7.99 12.93 -9.76
CA LEU A 128 7.85 12.43 -11.13
C LEU A 128 7.64 13.57 -12.13
N ILE A 129 6.65 14.45 -11.90
CA ILE A 129 6.36 15.55 -12.83
C ILE A 129 7.50 16.57 -12.87
N LYS A 130 8.14 16.86 -11.73
CA LYS A 130 9.33 17.73 -11.69
C LYS A 130 10.50 17.15 -12.48
N SER A 131 10.70 15.82 -12.45
CA SER A 131 11.72 15.15 -13.25
C SER A 131 11.43 15.23 -14.75
N ILE A 132 10.17 15.00 -15.17
CA ILE A 132 9.75 15.17 -16.57
C ILE A 132 9.98 16.62 -17.02
N ARG A 133 9.51 17.61 -16.25
CA ARG A 133 9.72 19.04 -16.53
C ARG A 133 11.21 19.41 -16.56
N GLY A 134 12.02 18.75 -15.76
CA GLY A 134 13.48 18.91 -15.73
C GLY A 134 14.22 18.17 -16.85
N SER A 135 13.50 17.45 -17.71
CA SER A 135 14.06 16.59 -18.76
C SER A 135 15.07 15.57 -18.23
N ASP A 136 14.81 15.01 -17.04
CA ASP A 136 15.60 13.96 -16.41
C ASP A 136 14.85 12.61 -16.49
N PRO A 137 15.04 11.83 -17.57
CA PRO A 137 14.31 10.59 -17.78
C PRO A 137 14.69 9.50 -16.79
N ASP A 138 15.93 9.48 -16.29
CA ASP A 138 16.40 8.51 -15.32
C ASP A 138 15.71 8.72 -13.96
N ALA A 139 15.66 9.97 -13.49
CA ALA A 139 14.94 10.31 -12.27
C ALA A 139 13.43 10.08 -12.41
N ALA A 140 12.85 10.41 -13.57
CA ALA A 140 11.43 10.18 -13.82
C ALA A 140 11.08 8.69 -13.78
N LEU A 141 11.91 7.83 -14.40
CA LEU A 141 11.75 6.37 -14.31
C LEU A 141 11.92 5.86 -12.87
N TYR A 142 12.87 6.39 -12.11
CA TYR A 142 13.05 6.04 -10.70
C TYR A 142 11.77 6.31 -9.89
N TRP A 143 11.19 7.50 -10.02
CA TRP A 143 9.96 7.85 -9.30
C TRP A 143 8.77 7.04 -9.77
N LEU A 144 8.64 6.78 -11.07
CA LEU A 144 7.61 5.88 -11.61
C LEU A 144 7.72 4.47 -11.00
N ALA A 145 8.91 3.88 -11.02
CA ALA A 145 9.15 2.54 -10.48
C ALA A 145 8.88 2.48 -8.97
N ARG A 146 9.34 3.48 -8.22
CA ARG A 146 9.06 3.61 -6.78
C ARG A 146 7.56 3.62 -6.50
N MET A 147 6.78 4.37 -7.29
CA MET A 147 5.33 4.45 -7.11
C MET A 147 4.61 3.16 -7.48
N ILE A 148 5.06 2.46 -8.54
CA ILE A 148 4.51 1.16 -8.92
C ILE A 148 4.79 0.10 -7.82
N GLU A 149 6.01 0.05 -7.29
CA GLU A 149 6.36 -0.85 -6.18
C GLU A 149 5.61 -0.50 -4.87
N ALA A 150 5.19 0.76 -4.75
CA ALA A 150 4.31 1.26 -3.69
C ALA A 150 2.83 0.93 -3.87
N GLY A 151 2.49 0.26 -4.97
CA GLY A 151 1.13 -0.19 -5.23
C GLY A 151 0.21 0.94 -5.70
N GLU A 152 0.77 1.99 -6.30
CA GLU A 152 -0.05 3.03 -6.91
C GLU A 152 -0.99 2.51 -7.98
N ASP A 153 -2.16 3.15 -8.05
CA ASP A 153 -3.10 2.89 -9.13
C ASP A 153 -2.44 3.30 -10.47
N PRO A 154 -2.23 2.38 -11.42
CA PRO A 154 -1.66 2.70 -12.73
C PRO A 154 -2.47 3.77 -13.47
N ARG A 155 -3.79 3.85 -13.22
CA ARG A 155 -4.63 4.91 -13.80
C ARG A 155 -4.30 6.28 -13.21
N PHE A 156 -3.92 6.35 -11.93
CA PHE A 156 -3.44 7.59 -11.33
C PHE A 156 -2.17 8.09 -12.02
N LEU A 157 -1.17 7.21 -12.18
CA LEU A 157 0.08 7.53 -12.87
C LEU A 157 -0.18 7.98 -14.32
N ALA A 158 -1.03 7.27 -15.05
CA ALA A 158 -1.41 7.63 -16.41
C ALA A 158 -2.06 9.01 -16.50
N ARG A 159 -2.96 9.36 -15.56
CA ARG A 159 -3.57 10.70 -15.50
C ARG A 159 -2.53 11.80 -15.29
N ARG A 160 -1.55 11.58 -14.40
CA ARG A 160 -0.47 12.55 -14.14
C ARG A 160 0.39 12.80 -15.38
N ILE A 161 0.72 11.73 -16.12
CA ILE A 161 1.48 11.80 -17.38
C ILE A 161 0.70 12.56 -18.46
N VAL A 162 -0.61 12.30 -18.62
CA VAL A 162 -1.48 13.01 -19.58
C VAL A 162 -1.54 14.51 -19.26
N ILE A 163 -1.62 14.89 -17.98
CA ILE A 163 -1.61 16.29 -17.57
C ILE A 163 -0.27 16.94 -17.94
N ALA A 164 0.86 16.30 -17.61
CA ALA A 164 2.20 16.82 -17.91
C ALA A 164 2.43 17.02 -19.42
N ALA A 165 1.94 16.10 -20.26
CA ALA A 165 1.99 16.26 -21.72
C ALA A 165 1.29 17.53 -22.21
N SER A 166 0.21 17.96 -21.55
CA SER A 166 -0.50 19.19 -21.91
C SER A 166 0.03 20.44 -21.20
N GLU A 167 0.46 20.34 -19.94
CA GLU A 167 0.88 21.46 -19.09
C GLU A 167 2.34 21.85 -19.34
N ASP A 168 3.25 20.86 -19.34
CA ASP A 168 4.70 21.09 -19.38
C ASP A 168 5.25 21.07 -20.81
N ILE A 169 4.66 20.27 -21.71
CA ILE A 169 5.10 20.16 -23.12
C ILE A 169 4.22 21.00 -24.05
N GLY A 170 2.91 20.79 -24.01
CA GLY A 170 1.93 21.58 -24.76
C GLY A 170 2.18 21.58 -26.27
N ASN A 171 2.10 22.75 -26.89
CA ASN A 171 2.25 22.88 -28.35
C ASN A 171 3.72 22.86 -28.83
N ALA A 172 4.69 22.71 -27.92
CA ALA A 172 6.08 22.48 -28.33
C ALA A 172 6.23 21.12 -29.02
N ASP A 173 5.47 20.12 -28.55
CA ASP A 173 5.26 18.85 -29.24
C ASP A 173 3.80 18.36 -29.07
N PRO A 174 2.90 18.66 -30.02
CA PRO A 174 1.51 18.23 -29.96
C PRO A 174 1.30 16.71 -29.98
N LEU A 175 2.31 15.90 -30.35
CA LEU A 175 2.19 14.45 -30.33
C LEU A 175 2.30 13.87 -28.91
N ALA A 176 2.87 14.62 -27.96
CA ALA A 176 2.99 14.23 -26.56
C ALA A 176 1.65 13.81 -25.94
N ILE A 177 0.60 14.61 -26.13
CA ILE A 177 -0.73 14.32 -25.59
C ILE A 177 -1.38 13.09 -26.25
N VAL A 178 -1.13 12.88 -27.55
CA VAL A 178 -1.63 11.72 -28.31
C VAL A 178 -0.98 10.43 -27.79
N LEU A 179 0.34 10.45 -27.61
CA LEU A 179 1.09 9.33 -27.05
C LEU A 179 0.66 9.03 -25.61
N ALA A 180 0.56 10.06 -24.76
CA ALA A 180 0.15 9.90 -23.36
C ALA A 180 -1.27 9.31 -23.25
N GLN A 181 -2.21 9.76 -24.08
CA GLN A 181 -3.57 9.21 -24.09
C GLN A 181 -3.60 7.75 -24.59
N SER A 182 -2.80 7.42 -25.59
CA SER A 182 -2.65 6.04 -26.08
C SER A 182 -2.10 5.12 -24.98
N VAL A 183 -1.08 5.58 -24.24
CA VAL A 183 -0.52 4.87 -23.09
C VAL A 183 -1.55 4.72 -21.97
N ALA A 184 -2.31 5.76 -21.63
CA ALA A 184 -3.35 5.67 -20.62
C ALA A 184 -4.40 4.60 -20.95
N ASN A 185 -4.88 4.58 -22.19
CA ASN A 185 -5.81 3.55 -22.67
C ASN A 185 -5.17 2.15 -22.66
N GLY A 186 -3.91 2.05 -23.08
CA GLY A 186 -3.16 0.79 -23.09
C GLY A 186 -2.93 0.24 -21.67
N VAL A 187 -2.64 1.09 -20.70
CA VAL A 187 -2.47 0.71 -19.28
C VAL A 187 -3.78 0.18 -18.71
N GLU A 188 -4.91 0.80 -19.04
CA GLU A 188 -6.23 0.30 -18.61
C GLU A 188 -6.60 -1.02 -19.28
N PHE A 189 -6.24 -1.19 -20.55
CA PHE A 189 -6.52 -2.44 -21.28
C PHE A 189 -5.63 -3.62 -20.83
N ILE A 190 -4.34 -3.37 -20.59
CA ILE A 190 -3.34 -4.42 -20.30
C ILE A 190 -3.22 -4.69 -18.80
N GLY A 191 -3.25 -3.65 -17.96
CA GLY A 191 -2.98 -3.75 -16.53
C GLY A 191 -1.50 -3.97 -16.20
N LEU A 192 -1.18 -4.10 -14.90
CA LEU A 192 0.15 -4.50 -14.43
C LEU A 192 0.30 -6.04 -14.44
N PRO A 193 1.52 -6.58 -14.64
CA PRO A 193 2.82 -5.88 -14.66
C PRO A 193 3.21 -5.22 -15.99
N GLU A 194 2.68 -5.64 -17.14
CA GLU A 194 3.13 -5.18 -18.46
C GLU A 194 2.87 -3.68 -18.72
N GLY A 195 1.80 -3.11 -18.14
CA GLY A 195 1.46 -1.69 -18.23
C GLY A 195 2.58 -0.74 -17.76
N ARG A 196 3.51 -1.22 -16.91
CA ARG A 196 4.68 -0.42 -16.49
C ARG A 196 5.58 -0.05 -17.66
N ILE A 197 5.63 -0.89 -18.71
CA ILE A 197 6.44 -0.64 -19.91
C ILE A 197 5.84 0.52 -20.71
N LEU A 198 4.51 0.56 -20.82
CA LEU A 198 3.81 1.67 -21.49
C LEU A 198 3.98 2.98 -20.73
N LEU A 199 3.85 2.94 -19.39
CA LEU A 199 4.10 4.11 -18.54
C LEU A 199 5.54 4.59 -18.68
N ALA A 200 6.51 3.68 -18.66
CA ALA A 200 7.92 4.01 -18.83
C ALA A 200 8.19 4.66 -20.19
N GLN A 201 7.59 4.15 -21.28
CA GLN A 201 7.71 4.74 -22.60
C GLN A 201 7.15 6.17 -22.67
N ALA A 202 6.00 6.43 -22.04
CA ALA A 202 5.47 7.80 -21.99
C ALA A 202 6.37 8.72 -21.16
N VAL A 203 6.82 8.27 -19.99
CA VAL A 203 7.67 9.07 -19.09
C VAL A 203 9.02 9.43 -19.71
N THR A 204 9.60 8.58 -20.57
CA THR A 204 10.87 8.89 -21.24
C THR A 204 10.70 9.65 -22.55
N TYR A 205 9.50 9.64 -23.13
CA TYR A 205 9.16 10.45 -24.30
C TYR A 205 8.92 11.91 -23.93
N LEU A 206 8.19 12.13 -22.82
CA LEU A 206 7.89 13.46 -22.26
C LEU A 206 9.12 14.05 -21.58
#